data_AF-A0A7W7K126-F1
#
_entry.id   AF-A0A7W7K126-F1
#
_cell.length_a   1.000
_cell.length_b   1.000
_cell.length_c   1.000
_cell.angle_alpha   90.00
_cell.angle_beta   90.00
_cell.angle_gamma   90.00
#
_symmetry.space_group_name_H-M   'P 1'
#
loop_
_entity.id
_entity.type
_entity.pdbx_description
1 polymer ?
#
loop_
_entity_poly.entity_id
_entity_poly.type
_entity_poly.pdbx_seq_one_letter_code
_entity_poly.pdbx_strand_id
1 'polypeptide(L)'
;MAIALRIAGLVLLLVGAAPPQDGARQARLMDRIERMLVLPKGAQPFARYGRNYALAAPDTVRAVYIVPPSPSTSTACTVVLPGDRSRPCSRAEIAEMAREENAAIAGQARAGQRRWYAKASSLPLVDDGGCTVVTIEYSISRNRILSTACNGVG
;
A
#
# COMPACT_ATOMS: atom_id res chain seq x y z
N MET A 1 31.25 -60.68 -28.92
CA MET A 1 31.51 -60.00 -27.64
C MET A 1 31.03 -58.56 -27.77
N ALA A 2 29.91 -58.19 -27.14
CA ALA A 2 29.37 -56.83 -27.16
C ALA A 2 29.59 -56.17 -25.80
N ILE A 3 30.24 -55.00 -25.81
CA ILE A 3 30.60 -54.22 -24.63
C ILE A 3 29.39 -53.40 -24.19
N ALA A 4 28.89 -53.65 -22.97
CA ALA A 4 27.79 -52.92 -22.37
C ALA A 4 28.30 -51.59 -21.77
N LEU A 5 27.88 -50.47 -22.37
CA LEU A 5 28.17 -49.12 -21.94
C LEU A 5 27.22 -48.74 -20.78
N ARG A 6 27.75 -48.60 -19.56
CA ARG A 6 26.98 -48.14 -18.39
C ARG A 6 26.84 -46.61 -18.43
N ILE A 7 25.63 -46.13 -18.75
CA ILE A 7 25.28 -44.72 -18.66
C ILE A 7 24.98 -44.41 -17.18
N ALA A 8 25.87 -43.65 -16.55
CA ALA A 8 25.64 -43.06 -15.23
C ALA A 8 24.65 -41.89 -15.37
N GLY A 9 23.43 -42.08 -14.86
CA GLY A 9 22.39 -41.06 -14.84
C GLY A 9 22.70 -39.95 -13.83
N LEU A 10 22.93 -38.73 -14.34
CA LEU A 10 23.04 -37.51 -13.55
C LEU A 10 21.63 -37.09 -13.08
N VAL A 11 21.33 -37.25 -11.80
CA VAL A 11 20.07 -36.78 -11.19
C VAL A 11 20.17 -35.26 -10.97
N LEU A 12 19.51 -34.49 -11.83
CA LEU A 12 19.39 -33.04 -11.70
C LEU A 12 18.35 -32.72 -10.61
N LEU A 13 18.82 -32.35 -9.40
CA LEU A 13 17.97 -31.87 -8.32
C LEU A 13 17.45 -30.45 -8.64
N LEU A 14 16.23 -30.37 -9.17
CA LEU A 14 15.47 -29.13 -9.30
C LEU A 14 15.07 -28.61 -7.91
N VAL A 15 15.92 -27.81 -7.29
CA VAL A 15 15.57 -27.07 -6.07
C VAL A 15 14.66 -25.91 -6.47
N GLY A 16 13.34 -26.15 -6.40
CA GLY A 16 12.35 -25.09 -6.56
C GLY A 16 12.47 -24.09 -5.43
N ALA A 17 12.84 -22.84 -5.74
CA ALA A 17 12.85 -21.75 -4.78
C ALA A 17 11.42 -21.47 -4.30
N ALA A 18 11.06 -21.99 -3.12
CA ALA A 18 9.81 -21.61 -2.48
C ALA A 18 9.87 -20.12 -2.13
N PRO A 19 8.80 -19.34 -2.40
CA PRO A 19 8.76 -17.93 -2.01
C PRO A 19 8.93 -17.81 -0.48
N PRO A 20 9.51 -16.70 0.02
CA PRO A 20 9.68 -16.49 1.44
C PRO A 20 8.37 -16.74 2.18
N GLN A 21 8.41 -17.54 3.26
CA GLN A 21 7.21 -17.98 3.98
C GLN A 21 6.33 -16.80 4.42
N ASP A 22 6.96 -15.66 4.74
CA ASP A 22 6.28 -14.42 5.09
C ASP A 22 5.44 -13.86 3.94
N GLY A 23 5.95 -13.84 2.70
CA GLY A 23 5.21 -13.34 1.55
C GLY A 23 3.94 -14.13 1.26
N ALA A 24 4.00 -15.46 1.39
CA ALA A 24 2.82 -16.31 1.21
C ALA A 24 1.79 -16.11 2.34
N ARG A 25 2.23 -15.93 3.58
CA ARG A 25 1.35 -15.61 4.71
C ARG A 25 0.68 -14.26 4.52
N GLN A 26 1.44 -13.23 4.13
CA GLN A 26 0.94 -11.89 3.86
C GLN A 26 -0.12 -11.89 2.75
N ALA A 27 0.14 -12.59 1.64
CA ALA A 27 -0.82 -12.74 0.54
C ALA A 27 -2.16 -13.33 1.02
N ARG A 28 -2.12 -14.41 1.81
CA ARG A 28 -3.34 -15.04 2.36
C ARG A 28 -4.11 -14.12 3.30
N LEU A 29 -3.42 -13.29 4.10
CA LEU A 29 -4.07 -12.30 4.95
C LEU A 29 -4.74 -11.20 4.12
N MET A 30 -4.05 -10.66 3.11
CA MET A 30 -4.63 -9.68 2.19
C MET A 30 -5.87 -10.23 1.49
N ASP A 31 -5.79 -11.44 0.91
CA ASP A 31 -6.93 -12.07 0.23
C ASP A 31 -8.14 -12.26 1.16
N ARG A 32 -7.89 -12.59 2.43
CA ARG A 32 -8.93 -12.81 3.44
C ARG A 32 -9.61 -11.50 3.84
N ILE A 33 -8.84 -10.45 4.10
CA ILE A 33 -9.35 -9.11 4.38
C ILE A 33 -10.21 -8.63 3.20
N GLU A 34 -9.70 -8.72 1.97
CA GLU A 34 -10.36 -8.23 0.77
C GLU A 34 -11.69 -8.95 0.47
N ARG A 35 -11.81 -10.24 0.78
CA ARG A 35 -13.08 -10.98 0.64
C ARG A 35 -14.14 -10.62 1.69
N MET A 36 -13.71 -10.21 2.88
CA MET A 36 -14.62 -9.88 3.98
C MET A 36 -15.02 -8.40 4.02
N LEU A 37 -14.34 -7.59 3.21
CA LEU A 37 -14.48 -6.16 3.27
C LEU A 37 -15.82 -5.69 2.70
N VAL A 38 -16.50 -4.87 3.48
CA VAL A 38 -17.57 -3.99 3.01
C VAL A 38 -17.06 -2.56 3.15
N LEU A 39 -16.98 -1.83 2.04
CA LEU A 39 -16.53 -0.45 2.04
C LEU A 39 -17.60 0.48 2.66
N PRO A 40 -17.20 1.52 3.39
CA PRO A 40 -18.15 2.48 3.96
C PRO A 40 -18.89 3.25 2.87
N LYS A 41 -20.07 3.80 3.23
CA LYS A 41 -20.85 4.65 2.33
C LYS A 41 -20.00 5.86 1.88
N GLY A 42 -20.04 6.17 0.58
CA GLY A 42 -19.24 7.26 0.00
C GLY A 42 -17.84 6.84 -0.45
N ALA A 43 -17.41 5.62 -0.15
CA ALA A 43 -16.22 5.04 -0.74
C ALA A 43 -16.33 4.90 -2.27
N GLN A 44 -15.19 4.97 -2.93
CA GLN A 44 -15.04 4.72 -4.35
C GLN A 44 -15.15 3.21 -4.65
N PRO A 45 -15.31 2.81 -5.93
CA PRO A 45 -15.19 1.41 -6.31
C PRO A 45 -13.85 0.81 -5.86
N PHE A 46 -13.87 -0.41 -5.31
CA PHE A 46 -12.70 -1.09 -4.74
C PHE A 46 -11.46 -1.11 -5.66
N ALA A 47 -11.66 -1.29 -6.97
CA ALA A 47 -10.58 -1.30 -7.95
C ALA A 47 -9.84 0.04 -8.12
N ARG A 48 -10.41 1.16 -7.64
CA ARG A 48 -9.76 2.47 -7.68
C ARG A 48 -8.72 2.67 -6.58
N TYR A 49 -8.73 1.84 -5.54
CA TYR A 49 -7.79 1.97 -4.43
C TYR A 49 -6.49 1.24 -4.71
N GLY A 50 -5.38 1.87 -4.35
CA GLY A 50 -4.16 1.18 -3.96
C GLY A 50 -4.27 0.72 -2.52
N ARG A 51 -3.94 -0.55 -2.27
CA ARG A 51 -4.20 -1.22 -0.98
C ARG A 51 -2.89 -1.47 -0.24
N ASN A 52 -2.67 -0.76 0.86
CA ASN A 52 -1.42 -0.78 1.62
C ASN A 52 -1.65 -1.50 2.94
N TYR A 53 -0.84 -2.50 3.29
CA TYR A 53 -1.03 -3.35 4.46
C TYR A 53 0.21 -3.38 5.34
N ALA A 54 0.03 -3.50 6.65
CA ALA A 54 1.11 -3.81 7.59
C ALA A 54 0.57 -4.51 8.85
N LEU A 55 1.44 -5.20 9.58
CA LEU A 55 1.14 -5.57 10.97
C LEU A 55 1.23 -4.31 11.84
N ALA A 56 0.11 -3.97 12.49
CA ALA A 56 0.04 -2.90 13.49
C ALA A 56 0.31 -3.43 14.91
N ALA A 57 0.00 -4.70 15.15
CA ALA A 57 0.29 -5.45 16.37
C ALA A 57 0.41 -6.95 16.03
N PRO A 58 0.86 -7.83 16.95
CA PRO A 58 1.02 -9.26 16.67
C PRO A 58 -0.22 -9.94 16.09
N ASP A 59 -1.42 -9.52 16.52
CA ASP A 59 -2.72 -10.05 16.05
C ASP A 59 -3.49 -9.09 15.15
N THR A 60 -2.91 -7.95 14.75
CA THR A 60 -3.66 -6.90 14.06
C THR A 60 -2.97 -6.46 12.77
N VAL A 61 -3.70 -6.57 11.67
CA VAL A 61 -3.31 -5.99 10.38
C VAL A 61 -4.05 -4.67 10.21
N ARG A 62 -3.30 -3.61 9.95
CA ARG A 62 -3.85 -2.34 9.48
C ARG A 62 -3.73 -2.28 7.97
N ALA A 63 -4.81 -1.92 7.30
CA ALA A 63 -4.79 -1.60 5.89
C ALA A 63 -5.21 -0.14 5.68
N VAL A 64 -4.53 0.55 4.76
CA VAL A 64 -4.86 1.90 4.32
C VAL A 64 -5.06 1.88 2.81
N TYR A 65 -6.30 2.11 2.40
CA TYR A 65 -6.71 2.09 1.01
C TYR A 65 -6.81 3.52 0.51
N ILE A 66 -6.04 3.85 -0.51
CA ILE A 66 -5.94 5.21 -1.02
C ILE A 66 -6.27 5.21 -2.50
N VAL A 67 -7.18 6.08 -2.93
CA VAL A 67 -7.32 6.39 -4.36
C VAL A 67 -6.14 7.27 -4.72
N PRO A 68 -5.15 6.79 -5.50
CA PRO A 68 -3.96 7.56 -5.76
C PRO A 68 -4.34 8.87 -6.48
N PRO A 69 -3.91 10.03 -5.99
CA PRO A 69 -4.17 11.28 -6.68
C PRO A 69 -3.43 11.31 -8.01
N SER A 70 -3.92 12.11 -8.95
CA SER A 70 -3.13 12.51 -10.10
C SER A 70 -2.09 13.54 -9.63
N PRO A 71 -0.82 13.45 -10.09
CA PRO A 71 0.18 14.45 -9.77
C PRO A 71 -0.34 15.85 -10.09
N SER A 72 -0.15 16.80 -9.18
CA SER A 72 -0.57 18.17 -9.41
C SER A 72 0.17 18.78 -10.61
N THR A 73 -0.59 19.39 -11.50
CA THR A 73 -0.06 20.26 -12.58
C THR A 73 -0.15 21.74 -12.20
N SER A 74 -0.67 22.03 -11.01
CA SER A 74 -0.88 23.39 -10.52
C SER A 74 0.45 24.05 -10.19
N THR A 75 0.66 25.24 -10.73
CA THR A 75 1.73 26.15 -10.32
C THR A 75 1.27 27.15 -9.27
N ALA A 76 -0.02 27.12 -8.89
CA ALA A 76 -0.59 28.02 -7.90
C ALA A 76 -0.24 27.51 -6.49
N CYS A 77 0.79 28.11 -5.91
CA CYS A 77 1.30 27.84 -4.58
C CYS A 77 1.59 29.16 -3.87
N THR A 78 1.26 29.25 -2.58
CA THR A 78 1.47 30.44 -1.74
C THR A 78 2.15 30.04 -0.44
N VAL A 79 3.18 30.78 -0.05
CA VAL A 79 3.86 30.64 1.24
C VAL A 79 3.34 31.71 2.19
N VAL A 80 2.90 31.30 3.38
CA VAL A 80 2.56 32.21 4.48
C VAL A 80 3.84 32.63 5.21
N LEU A 81 4.03 33.92 5.34
CA LEU A 81 5.16 34.56 6.01
C LEU A 81 4.69 35.18 7.33
N PRO A 82 5.61 35.46 8.29
CA PRO A 82 5.24 36.13 9.53
C PRO A 82 4.53 37.48 9.31
N GLY A 83 3.54 37.75 10.16
CA GLY A 83 2.72 38.96 10.15
C GLY A 83 1.64 38.96 9.08
N ASP A 84 0.94 37.82 8.89
CA ASP A 84 -0.17 37.65 7.94
C ASP A 84 0.16 37.99 6.48
N ARG A 85 1.43 37.91 6.11
CA ARG A 85 1.89 38.15 4.75
C ARG A 85 1.91 36.86 3.96
N SER A 86 1.74 36.97 2.66
CA SER A 86 1.86 35.85 1.75
C SER A 86 2.64 36.23 0.50
N ARG A 87 3.35 35.27 -0.09
CA ARG A 87 3.96 35.42 -1.41
C ARG A 87 3.70 34.19 -2.28
N PRO A 88 3.73 34.34 -3.61
CA PRO A 88 3.82 33.18 -4.49
C PRO A 88 5.06 32.34 -4.19
N CYS A 89 4.95 31.04 -4.42
CA CYS A 89 6.09 30.13 -4.36
C CYS A 89 7.06 30.42 -5.51
N SER A 90 8.34 30.26 -5.25
CA SER A 90 9.38 30.24 -6.26
C SER A 90 9.29 28.97 -7.10
N ARG A 91 9.93 28.97 -8.28
CA ARG A 91 10.01 27.77 -9.12
C ARG A 91 10.69 26.60 -8.43
N ALA A 92 11.67 26.88 -7.57
CA ALA A 92 12.40 25.84 -6.82
C ALA A 92 11.48 25.18 -5.78
N GLU A 93 10.70 25.97 -5.03
CA GLU A 93 9.71 25.47 -4.06
C GLU A 93 8.63 24.63 -4.75
N ILE A 94 8.09 25.10 -5.88
CA ILE A 94 7.11 24.33 -6.67
C ILE A 94 7.71 23.00 -7.13
N ALA A 95 8.94 23.01 -7.66
CA ALA A 95 9.61 21.81 -8.12
C ALA A 95 9.92 20.84 -6.97
N GLU A 96 10.21 21.34 -5.77
CA GLU A 96 10.42 20.53 -4.57
C GLU A 96 9.14 19.86 -4.11
N MET A 97 8.05 20.62 -3.96
CA MET A 97 6.74 20.08 -3.62
C MET A 97 6.30 19.01 -4.62
N ALA A 98 6.48 19.25 -5.92
CA ALA A 98 6.15 18.26 -6.95
C ALA A 98 6.98 16.98 -6.81
N ARG A 99 8.27 17.08 -6.43
CA ARG A 99 9.10 15.88 -6.17
C ARG A 99 8.60 15.10 -4.96
N GLU A 100 8.27 15.79 -3.88
CA GLU A 100 7.75 15.17 -2.66
C GLU A 100 6.40 14.49 -2.89
N GLU A 101 5.47 15.16 -3.57
CA GLU A 101 4.18 14.61 -3.96
C GLU A 101 4.35 13.35 -4.82
N ASN A 102 5.20 13.41 -5.85
CA ASN A 102 5.47 12.26 -6.71
C ASN A 102 6.13 11.10 -5.94
N ALA A 103 7.03 11.40 -5.00
CA ALA A 103 7.65 10.40 -4.15
C ALA A 103 6.60 9.74 -3.23
N ALA A 104 5.68 10.52 -2.64
CA ALA A 104 4.59 10.00 -1.83
C ALA A 104 3.65 9.08 -2.66
N ILE A 105 3.29 9.50 -3.88
CA ILE A 105 2.46 8.71 -4.81
C ILE A 105 3.17 7.40 -5.22
N ALA A 106 4.47 7.45 -5.50
CA ALA A 106 5.25 6.24 -5.82
C ALA A 106 5.45 5.33 -4.60
N GLY A 107 5.47 5.93 -3.40
CA GLY A 107 5.59 5.28 -2.11
C GLY A 107 4.40 4.42 -1.73
N GLN A 108 3.25 4.55 -2.40
CA GLN A 108 2.04 3.75 -2.18
C GLN A 108 1.76 2.73 -3.28
N ALA A 109 0.84 1.79 -3.01
CA ALA A 109 0.29 0.91 -4.05
C ALA A 109 -0.49 1.73 -5.09
N ARG A 110 -0.39 1.34 -6.37
CA ARG A 110 -1.22 1.91 -7.45
C ARG A 110 -2.66 1.38 -7.36
N ALA A 111 -3.59 2.05 -8.03
CA ALA A 111 -4.97 1.59 -8.15
C ALA A 111 -5.04 0.13 -8.63
N GLY A 112 -5.85 -0.69 -7.95
CA GLY A 112 -6.00 -2.11 -8.23
C GLY A 112 -4.83 -2.98 -7.72
N GLN A 113 -3.74 -2.39 -7.28
CA GLN A 113 -2.60 -3.12 -6.72
C GLN A 113 -2.65 -3.20 -5.20
N ARG A 114 -1.75 -3.99 -4.63
CA ARG A 114 -1.57 -4.13 -3.19
C ARG A 114 -0.09 -4.18 -2.82
N ARG A 115 0.24 -3.66 -1.64
CA ARG A 115 1.61 -3.62 -1.11
C ARG A 115 1.59 -3.94 0.38
N TRP A 116 2.51 -4.79 0.80
CA TRP A 116 2.78 -5.06 2.21
C TRP A 116 4.00 -4.26 2.67
N TYR A 117 3.88 -3.57 3.79
CA TYR A 117 4.94 -2.77 4.40
C TYR A 117 5.52 -3.51 5.60
N ALA A 118 6.81 -3.30 5.85
CA ALA A 118 7.51 -3.94 6.97
C ALA A 118 6.93 -3.53 8.34
N LYS A 119 6.42 -2.29 8.47
CA LYS A 119 5.87 -1.75 9.71
C LYS A 119 4.71 -0.80 9.44
N ALA A 120 3.78 -0.71 10.39
CA ALA A 120 2.60 0.15 10.27
C ALA A 120 2.94 1.65 10.19
N SER A 121 4.04 2.10 10.80
CA SER A 121 4.51 3.49 10.68
C SER A 121 5.08 3.86 9.30
N SER A 122 5.18 2.89 8.39
CA SER A 122 5.53 3.12 6.98
C SER A 122 4.31 3.10 6.06
N LEU A 123 3.10 2.89 6.59
CA LEU A 123 1.89 3.03 5.79
C LEU A 123 1.74 4.49 5.34
N PRO A 124 1.27 4.73 4.11
CA PRO A 124 1.03 6.10 3.67
C PRO A 124 -0.04 6.75 4.55
N LEU A 125 0.26 7.96 5.01
CA LEU A 125 -0.66 8.80 5.77
C LEU A 125 -1.24 9.85 4.83
N VAL A 126 -2.55 10.05 4.90
CA VAL A 126 -3.25 11.14 4.21
C VAL A 126 -4.26 11.69 5.19
N ASP A 127 -4.13 12.96 5.50
CA ASP A 127 -5.06 13.68 6.36
C ASP A 127 -6.21 14.24 5.51
N ASP A 128 -7.42 14.27 6.08
CA ASP A 128 -8.62 14.84 5.47
C ASP A 128 -9.01 14.29 4.09
N GLY A 129 -8.60 13.05 3.79
CA GLY A 129 -8.89 12.41 2.49
C GLY A 129 -10.35 12.01 2.28
N GLY A 130 -11.21 12.11 3.29
CA GLY A 130 -12.56 11.57 3.24
C GLY A 130 -12.54 10.08 2.89
N CYS A 131 -13.53 9.64 2.11
CA CYS A 131 -13.59 8.25 1.66
C CYS A 131 -12.66 7.94 0.46
N THR A 132 -11.81 8.87 0.02
CA THR A 132 -10.69 8.52 -0.88
C THR A 132 -9.56 7.83 -0.13
N VAL A 133 -9.60 7.86 1.21
CA VAL A 133 -8.66 7.19 2.11
C VAL A 133 -9.48 6.39 3.14
N VAL A 134 -9.39 5.07 3.09
CA VAL A 134 -10.13 4.18 4.01
C VAL A 134 -9.14 3.40 4.86
N THR A 135 -9.29 3.48 6.18
CA THR A 135 -8.50 2.71 7.15
C THR A 135 -9.31 1.49 7.61
N ILE A 136 -8.64 0.35 7.67
CA ILE A 136 -9.22 -0.94 8.05
C ILE A 136 -8.34 -1.56 9.13
N GLU A 137 -8.96 -2.04 10.20
CA GLU A 137 -8.29 -2.86 11.21
C GLU A 137 -8.85 -4.28 11.16
N TYR A 138 -7.98 -5.28 11.14
CA TYR A 138 -8.35 -6.69 11.05
C TYR A 138 -7.65 -7.50 12.14
N SER A 139 -8.40 -8.33 12.88
CA SER A 139 -7.83 -9.28 13.84
C SER A 139 -7.59 -10.64 13.18
N ILE A 140 -6.35 -11.13 13.30
CA ILE A 140 -5.91 -12.39 12.70
C ILE A 140 -6.57 -13.57 13.42
N SER A 141 -6.49 -13.61 14.75
CA SER A 141 -7.02 -14.68 15.59
C SER A 141 -8.54 -14.78 15.51
N ARG A 142 -9.24 -13.64 15.53
CA ARG A 142 -10.71 -13.58 15.46
C ARG A 142 -11.24 -13.70 14.04
N ASN A 143 -10.36 -13.69 13.04
CA ASN A 143 -10.70 -13.76 11.63
C ASN A 143 -11.83 -12.78 11.26
N ARG A 144 -11.71 -11.51 11.67
CA ARG A 144 -12.75 -10.49 11.42
C ARG A 144 -12.19 -9.08 11.28
N ILE A 145 -12.89 -8.28 10.50
CA ILE A 145 -12.71 -6.83 10.44
C ILE A 145 -13.18 -6.25 11.78
N LEU A 146 -12.31 -5.48 12.43
CA LEU A 146 -12.59 -4.78 13.67
C LEU A 146 -13.19 -3.40 13.41
N SER A 147 -12.69 -2.69 12.39
CA SER A 147 -13.20 -1.39 11.98
C SER A 147 -12.90 -1.11 10.50
N THR A 148 -13.75 -0.28 9.90
CA THR A 148 -13.64 0.31 8.56
C THR A 148 -14.09 1.77 8.64
N ALA A 149 -13.21 2.72 8.33
CA ALA A 149 -13.53 4.14 8.44
C ALA A 149 -12.91 4.96 7.30
N CYS A 150 -13.62 5.98 6.84
CA CYS A 150 -13.05 7.01 5.97
C CYS A 150 -12.19 7.96 6.81
N ASN A 151 -11.09 8.45 6.27
CA ASN A 151 -10.25 9.43 6.97
C ASN A 151 -10.95 10.79 7.04
N GLY A 152 -10.83 11.51 8.16
CA GLY A 152 -11.41 12.85 8.32
C GLY A 152 -12.92 12.93 8.67
N VAL A 153 -13.61 11.80 8.85
CA VAL A 153 -14.96 11.77 9.44
C VAL A 153 -14.89 11.12 10.82
N GLY A 154 -14.97 11.95 11.85
CA GLY A 154 -15.28 11.58 13.23
C GLY A 154 -16.79 11.53 13.47
#